data_AF-A0A0V1CQU0-F1
#
_entry.id   AF-A0A0V1CQU0-F1
#
_cell.length_a   1.000
_cell.length_b   1.000
_cell.length_c   1.000
_cell.angle_alpha   90.00
_cell.angle_beta   90.00
_cell.angle_gamma   90.00
#
_symmetry.space_group_name_H-M   'P 1'
#
loop_
_entity.id
_entity.type
_entity.pdbx_description
1 polymer ?
#
loop_
_entity_poly.entity_id
_entity_poly.type
_entity_poly.pdbx_seq_one_letter_code
_entity_poly.pdbx_strand_id
1 'polypeptide(L)'
;LFNDTRKSLYMSFDYDVFLGGSCGATTWRQELIPHLRRLGITFFNPQRDSWCEDMIKLEHDAKEKSRILLFVVDYRQRSLVTLIEIVYLAALRAPIIVVLPDERSFVAKPSEYYDRCKTVDFVRRVLHHHRVPTCVSVDEAVTLIEGILLKNKAVKESLKSLDWLAIWFRCCLTTAGSLFSLPLNLIFFFILHHVCSESFRMHFEYILRYRFPKIILLARVVKYAALLMCMFYNPIFFILLAFCSLLVAYVMVPVLKRLQDIALPAGNVQYAYHLYMNTTIPTNECLAYLYSRLKNLKVTFALADDFLPEQRLGAIASSLCVFYAVSCSTNSIYDLVKLGYAIGSGATVVANFSTDSIVHSTSRAVYNGGGGSGAAAAEGTVATETESPLRSYCRAILYLKDMASSRDVSFFENDLNSAVDRILKCLQCCCQCSDMQYDCCSSYTSTKMIS
;
A
#
# COMPACT_ATOMS: atom_id res chain seq x y z
N LEU A 1 1.00 -16.09 3.28
CA LEU A 1 1.77 -15.00 2.64
C LEU A 1 2.60 -15.67 1.57
N PHE A 2 2.31 -15.37 0.31
CA PHE A 2 2.85 -16.00 -0.91
C PHE A 2 2.56 -17.49 -1.02
N ASN A 3 1.30 -17.85 -1.31
CA ASN A 3 1.05 -19.18 -1.86
C ASN A 3 -0.17 -19.14 -2.78
N ASP A 4 -0.02 -18.46 -3.92
CA ASP A 4 -0.79 -18.80 -5.10
C ASP A 4 0.09 -19.68 -6.00
N THR A 5 0.30 -20.91 -5.55
CA THR A 5 1.22 -21.87 -6.16
C THR A 5 0.73 -22.42 -7.50
N ARG A 6 -0.39 -21.92 -8.05
CA ARG A 6 -0.90 -22.35 -9.36
C ARG A 6 -0.55 -21.42 -10.53
N LYS A 7 0.05 -20.25 -10.28
CA LYS A 7 0.68 -19.39 -11.32
C LYS A 7 2.22 -19.41 -11.32
N SER A 8 2.82 -20.26 -10.48
CA SER A 8 4.27 -20.24 -10.20
C SER A 8 5.15 -20.90 -11.27
N LEU A 9 4.61 -21.53 -12.33
CA LEU A 9 5.48 -22.37 -13.15
C LEU A 9 6.36 -21.61 -14.17
N TYR A 10 6.10 -20.34 -14.53
CA TYR A 10 6.94 -19.62 -15.50
C TYR A 10 6.91 -18.08 -15.40
N MET A 11 6.75 -17.47 -14.21
CA MET A 11 7.13 -16.04 -14.09
C MET A 11 8.63 -15.95 -13.82
N SER A 12 9.39 -15.71 -14.89
CA SER A 12 10.78 -15.26 -14.78
C SER A 12 10.76 -13.82 -14.26
N PHE A 13 11.20 -13.61 -13.02
CA PHE A 13 11.46 -12.27 -12.52
C PHE A 13 12.80 -11.79 -13.06
N ASP A 14 12.82 -10.62 -13.69
CA ASP A 14 14.06 -9.99 -14.16
C ASP A 14 14.83 -9.35 -12.99
N TYR A 15 14.12 -9.03 -11.90
CA TYR A 15 14.70 -8.38 -10.73
C TYR A 15 14.21 -9.00 -9.41
N ASP A 16 15.09 -9.06 -8.43
CA ASP A 16 14.72 -9.45 -7.07
C ASP A 16 13.96 -8.33 -6.35
N VAL A 17 14.36 -7.07 -6.57
CA VAL A 17 13.81 -5.89 -5.88
C VAL A 17 13.66 -4.68 -6.81
N PHE A 18 12.46 -4.09 -6.86
CA PHE A 18 12.24 -2.75 -7.41
C PHE A 18 12.47 -1.69 -6.33
N LEU A 19 13.24 -0.63 -6.63
CA LEU A 19 13.62 0.42 -5.67
C LEU A 19 12.77 1.68 -5.84
N GLY A 20 11.46 1.57 -5.56
CA GLY A 20 10.52 2.68 -5.55
C GLY A 20 10.70 3.60 -4.33
N GLY A 21 10.16 4.82 -4.39
CA GLY A 21 10.26 5.75 -3.27
C GLY A 21 10.57 7.18 -3.67
N SER A 22 10.73 8.02 -2.65
CA SER A 22 11.20 9.40 -2.79
C SER A 22 12.56 9.45 -3.51
N CYS A 23 12.72 10.50 -4.34
CA CYS A 23 13.87 10.74 -5.21
C CYS A 23 14.44 12.15 -4.96
N GLY A 24 15.55 12.50 -5.62
CA GLY A 24 16.20 13.81 -5.45
C GLY A 24 17.27 13.77 -4.36
N ALA A 25 17.23 14.67 -3.37
CA ALA A 25 18.24 14.80 -2.30
C ALA A 25 18.23 13.65 -1.25
N THR A 26 17.56 12.54 -1.53
CA THR A 26 17.50 11.38 -0.63
C THR A 26 18.71 10.47 -0.85
N THR A 27 19.36 10.02 0.22
CA THR A 27 20.60 9.21 0.13
C THR A 27 20.40 7.72 0.36
N TRP A 28 19.18 7.26 0.68
CA TRP A 28 18.94 5.87 1.08
C TRP A 28 19.37 4.84 0.03
N ARG A 29 19.31 5.17 -1.27
CA ARG A 29 19.80 4.31 -2.36
C ARG A 29 21.33 4.19 -2.38
N GLN A 30 22.06 5.20 -1.92
CA GLN A 30 23.53 5.20 -1.87
C GLN A 30 24.06 4.17 -0.87
N GLU A 31 23.31 3.91 0.20
CA GLU A 31 23.63 2.89 1.20
C GLU A 31 23.10 1.52 0.78
N LEU A 32 21.86 1.48 0.26
CA LEU A 32 21.19 0.22 -0.09
C LEU A 32 21.82 -0.49 -1.31
N ILE A 33 22.09 0.24 -2.39
CA ILE A 33 22.54 -0.37 -3.66
C ILE A 33 23.86 -1.14 -3.49
N PRO A 34 24.91 -0.60 -2.84
CA PRO A 34 26.13 -1.36 -2.57
C PRO A 34 25.88 -2.64 -1.77
N HIS A 35 24.96 -2.60 -0.80
CA HIS A 35 24.58 -3.75 0.01
C HIS A 35 23.92 -4.84 -0.85
N LEU A 36 22.95 -4.49 -1.68
CA LEU A 36 22.29 -5.42 -2.60
C LEU A 36 23.28 -6.05 -3.58
N ARG A 37 24.21 -5.25 -4.14
CA ARG A 37 25.27 -5.75 -5.04
C ARG A 37 26.18 -6.76 -4.36
N ARG A 38 26.60 -6.50 -3.11
CA ARG A 38 27.44 -7.41 -2.33
C ARG A 38 26.77 -8.79 -2.17
N LEU A 39 25.46 -8.80 -1.94
CA LEU A 39 24.67 -10.02 -1.78
C LEU A 39 24.30 -10.70 -3.12
N GLY A 40 24.67 -10.12 -4.26
CA GLY A 40 24.26 -10.62 -5.58
C GLY A 40 22.76 -10.52 -5.81
N ILE A 41 22.08 -9.57 -5.16
CA ILE A 41 20.65 -9.31 -5.34
C ILE A 41 20.46 -8.37 -6.53
N THR A 42 19.69 -8.81 -7.51
CA THR A 42 19.33 -8.02 -8.71
C THR A 42 18.27 -6.98 -8.37
N PHE A 43 18.37 -5.78 -8.94
CA PHE A 43 17.42 -4.71 -8.64
C PHE A 43 17.18 -3.79 -9.83
N PHE A 44 16.01 -3.15 -9.84
CA PHE A 44 15.70 -2.04 -10.73
C PHE A 44 15.70 -0.73 -9.95
N ASN A 45 16.51 0.24 -10.40
CA ASN A 45 16.53 1.59 -9.85
C ASN A 45 15.79 2.56 -10.79
N PRO A 46 14.59 3.05 -10.42
CA PRO A 46 13.84 4.01 -11.24
C PRO A 46 14.45 5.43 -11.20
N GLN A 47 15.33 5.74 -10.24
CA GLN A 47 15.91 7.08 -10.13
C GLN A 47 16.89 7.35 -11.28
N ARG A 48 16.56 8.35 -12.10
CA ARG A 48 17.36 8.88 -13.22
C ARG A 48 17.58 10.39 -13.04
N ASP A 49 18.62 10.92 -13.67
CA ASP A 49 18.98 12.35 -13.57
C ASP A 49 17.96 13.25 -14.29
N SER A 50 17.39 12.78 -15.40
CA SER A 50 16.28 13.41 -16.09
C SER A 50 15.07 12.47 -16.09
N TRP A 51 13.87 13.02 -15.88
CA TRP A 51 12.62 12.28 -15.96
C TRP A 51 11.89 12.63 -17.25
N CYS A 52 11.35 11.62 -17.95
CA CYS A 52 10.42 11.78 -19.07
C CYS A 52 9.25 10.78 -18.95
N GLU A 53 8.16 11.05 -19.67
CA GLU A 53 6.92 10.25 -19.58
C GLU A 53 7.11 8.78 -19.95
N ASP A 54 7.99 8.46 -20.91
CA ASP A 54 8.31 7.09 -21.30
C ASP A 54 8.88 6.25 -20.13
N MET A 55 9.43 6.90 -19.11
CA MET A 55 9.91 6.22 -17.91
C MET A 55 8.78 5.60 -17.10
N ILE A 56 7.54 6.10 -17.20
CA ILE A 56 6.39 5.52 -16.50
C ILE A 56 6.17 4.07 -16.95
N LYS A 57 6.21 3.82 -18.26
CA LYS A 57 6.05 2.46 -18.82
C LYS A 57 7.21 1.55 -18.43
N LEU A 58 8.44 2.06 -18.48
CA LEU A 58 9.63 1.31 -18.04
C LEU A 58 9.54 0.93 -16.56
N GLU A 59 9.09 1.85 -15.71
CA GLU A 59 8.84 1.59 -14.30
C GLU A 59 7.70 0.58 -14.09
N HIS A 60 6.63 0.68 -14.88
CA HIS A 60 5.51 -0.26 -14.88
C HIS A 60 5.98 -1.69 -15.15
N ASP A 61 6.68 -1.90 -16.28
CA ASP A 61 7.21 -3.21 -16.68
C ASP A 61 8.18 -3.75 -15.62
N ALA A 62 9.07 -2.90 -15.10
CA ALA A 62 10.01 -3.30 -14.06
C ALA A 62 9.32 -3.72 -12.77
N LYS A 63 8.20 -3.09 -12.38
CA LYS A 63 7.39 -3.50 -11.23
C LYS A 63 6.77 -4.88 -11.45
N GLU A 64 6.21 -5.16 -12.61
CA GLU A 64 5.62 -6.49 -12.92
C GLU A 64 6.68 -7.60 -12.91
N LYS A 65 7.91 -7.27 -13.31
CA LYS A 65 9.05 -8.19 -13.39
C LYS A 65 9.88 -8.27 -12.12
N SER A 66 9.46 -7.60 -11.05
CA SER A 66 10.17 -7.60 -9.76
C SER A 66 9.49 -8.50 -8.75
N ARG A 67 10.28 -9.29 -8.02
CA ARG A 67 9.74 -10.18 -6.98
C ARG A 67 9.26 -9.43 -5.74
N ILE A 68 9.95 -8.35 -5.37
CA ILE A 68 9.61 -7.49 -4.24
C ILE A 68 9.63 -6.03 -4.71
N LEU A 69 8.66 -5.25 -4.25
CA LEU A 69 8.59 -3.81 -4.52
C LEU A 69 8.87 -3.02 -3.24
N LEU A 70 10.10 -2.51 -3.09
CA LEU A 70 10.45 -1.67 -1.95
C LEU A 70 10.06 -0.23 -2.25
N PHE A 71 9.29 0.40 -1.36
CA PHE A 71 8.96 1.81 -1.42
C PHE A 71 9.46 2.54 -0.17
N VAL A 72 10.37 3.50 -0.35
CA VAL A 72 10.87 4.34 0.74
C VAL A 72 10.31 5.75 0.64
N VAL A 73 9.59 6.20 1.66
CA VAL A 73 9.01 7.56 1.69
C VAL A 73 9.87 8.48 2.55
N ASP A 74 10.39 9.55 1.97
CA ASP A 74 11.07 10.64 2.68
C ASP A 74 10.06 11.71 3.09
N TYR A 75 10.02 12.03 4.38
CA TYR A 75 9.10 13.01 4.98
C TYR A 75 9.43 14.46 4.61
N ARG A 76 10.61 14.75 4.05
CA ARG A 76 11.01 16.10 3.63
C ARG A 76 10.37 16.51 2.31
N GLN A 77 9.75 15.58 1.60
CA GLN A 77 9.15 15.78 0.28
C GLN A 77 7.66 15.42 0.29
N ARG A 78 6.89 15.98 -0.65
CA ARG A 78 5.46 15.64 -0.81
C ARG A 78 5.26 14.18 -1.17
N SER A 79 6.20 13.60 -1.95
CA SER A 79 6.21 12.18 -2.33
C SER A 79 4.89 11.70 -2.93
N LEU A 80 4.17 12.60 -3.64
CA LEU A 80 2.78 12.37 -4.07
C LEU A 80 2.62 11.13 -4.94
N VAL A 81 3.43 11.01 -6.01
CA VAL A 81 3.43 9.85 -6.91
C VAL A 81 3.71 8.57 -6.14
N THR A 82 4.74 8.59 -5.27
CA THR A 82 5.10 7.46 -4.41
C THR A 82 3.92 7.01 -3.54
N LEU A 83 3.20 7.93 -2.90
CA LEU A 83 2.06 7.61 -2.05
C LEU A 83 0.89 7.03 -2.85
N ILE A 84 0.63 7.54 -4.06
CA ILE A 84 -0.38 7.00 -4.99
C ILE A 84 -0.02 5.57 -5.38
N GLU A 85 1.23 5.32 -5.78
CA GLU A 85 1.69 3.98 -6.14
C GLU A 85 1.56 3.00 -4.98
N ILE A 86 1.95 3.40 -3.76
CA ILE A 86 1.85 2.55 -2.58
C ILE A 86 0.41 2.08 -2.36
N VAL A 87 -0.56 3.00 -2.35
CA VAL A 87 -1.95 2.62 -2.07
C VAL A 87 -2.60 1.85 -3.22
N TYR A 88 -2.24 2.18 -4.47
CA TYR A 88 -2.66 1.43 -5.65
C TYR A 88 -2.15 -0.02 -5.59
N LEU A 89 -0.84 -0.21 -5.41
CA LEU A 89 -0.19 -1.52 -5.35
C LEU A 89 -0.64 -2.32 -4.12
N ALA A 90 -0.91 -1.66 -2.98
CA ALA A 90 -1.51 -2.29 -1.81
C ALA A 90 -2.88 -2.88 -2.14
N ALA A 91 -3.75 -2.11 -2.83
CA ALA A 91 -5.07 -2.57 -3.24
C ALA A 91 -4.98 -3.73 -4.26
N LEU A 92 -3.96 -3.74 -5.12
CA LEU A 92 -3.65 -4.88 -6.01
C LEU A 92 -3.13 -6.12 -5.28
N ARG A 93 -2.82 -6.01 -3.99
CA ARG A 93 -2.09 -7.04 -3.21
C ARG A 93 -0.73 -7.39 -3.81
N ALA A 94 -0.07 -6.41 -4.43
CA ALA A 94 1.28 -6.55 -4.94
C ALA A 94 2.29 -6.82 -3.80
N PRO A 95 3.46 -7.43 -4.07
CA PRO A 95 4.47 -7.78 -3.06
C PRO A 95 5.27 -6.55 -2.59
N ILE A 96 4.58 -5.53 -2.05
CA ILE A 96 5.20 -4.29 -1.60
C ILE A 96 5.71 -4.37 -0.14
N ILE A 97 6.82 -3.69 0.12
CA ILE A 97 7.35 -3.37 1.46
C ILE A 97 7.50 -1.86 1.52
N VAL A 98 6.99 -1.22 2.57
CA VAL A 98 6.98 0.24 2.66
C VAL A 98 7.76 0.72 3.87
N VAL A 99 8.77 1.56 3.64
CA VAL A 99 9.43 2.33 4.71
C VAL A 99 8.69 3.66 4.84
N LEU A 100 7.99 3.83 5.95
CA LEU A 100 7.26 5.06 6.27
C LEU A 100 7.91 5.81 7.44
N PRO A 101 8.05 7.14 7.35
CA PRO A 101 8.57 7.94 8.44
C PRO A 101 7.53 8.13 9.57
N ASP A 102 8.02 8.46 10.77
CA ASP A 102 7.18 8.85 11.92
C ASP A 102 6.51 10.21 11.67
N GLU A 103 5.27 10.38 12.15
CA GLU A 103 4.47 11.61 12.03
C GLU A 103 5.21 12.86 12.55
N ARG A 104 6.11 12.69 13.52
CA ARG A 104 6.84 13.82 14.10
C ARG A 104 7.97 14.35 13.22
N SER A 105 8.31 13.63 12.15
CA SER A 105 9.35 14.04 11.22
C SER A 105 8.85 15.07 10.21
N PHE A 106 7.54 15.35 10.09
CA PHE A 106 7.03 16.28 9.07
C PHE A 106 7.61 17.70 9.20
N VAL A 107 8.65 17.98 8.41
CA VAL A 107 9.06 19.34 8.07
C VAL A 107 8.20 19.78 6.89
N ALA A 108 6.95 20.15 7.17
CA ALA A 108 6.03 20.71 6.18
C ALA A 108 5.85 22.20 6.46
N LYS A 109 5.57 23.00 5.42
CA LYS A 109 5.02 24.34 5.63
C LYS A 109 3.73 24.21 6.44
N PRO A 110 3.43 25.12 7.39
CA PRO A 110 2.22 25.02 8.22
C PRO A 110 0.92 24.83 7.41
N SER A 111 0.85 25.44 6.21
CA SER A 111 -0.29 25.33 5.30
C SER A 111 -0.52 23.92 4.71
N GLU A 112 0.52 23.10 4.61
CA GLU A 112 0.46 21.74 4.03
C GLU A 112 0.51 20.64 5.09
N TYR A 113 0.85 20.99 6.34
CA TYR A 113 1.05 20.02 7.42
C TYR A 113 -0.19 19.14 7.64
N TYR A 114 -1.37 19.76 7.77
CA TYR A 114 -2.62 19.03 8.05
C TYR A 114 -2.97 18.03 6.94
N ASP A 115 -2.89 18.45 5.67
CA ASP A 115 -3.23 17.58 4.53
C ASP A 115 -2.23 16.42 4.37
N ARG A 116 -0.94 16.68 4.61
CA ARG A 116 0.09 15.63 4.59
C ARG A 116 -0.08 14.62 5.71
N CYS A 117 -0.35 15.06 6.94
CA CYS A 117 -0.64 14.15 8.06
C CYS A 117 -1.87 13.28 7.75
N LYS A 118 -2.97 13.90 7.34
CA LYS A 118 -4.20 13.20 6.95
C LYS A 118 -3.97 12.18 5.84
N THR A 119 -3.12 12.51 4.86
CA THR A 119 -2.73 11.62 3.77
C THR A 119 -1.95 10.42 4.26
N VAL A 120 -0.90 10.63 5.06
CA VAL A 120 -0.08 9.53 5.56
C VAL A 120 -0.88 8.63 6.50
N ASP A 121 -1.80 9.17 7.29
CA ASP A 121 -2.70 8.37 8.12
C ASP A 121 -3.61 7.47 7.29
N PHE A 122 -4.12 7.99 6.16
CA PHE A 122 -4.89 7.17 5.22
C PHE A 122 -4.04 6.08 4.59
N VAL A 123 -2.81 6.39 4.17
CA VAL A 123 -1.85 5.41 3.64
C VAL A 123 -1.57 4.33 4.68
N ARG A 124 -1.35 4.68 5.95
CA ARG A 124 -1.16 3.70 7.04
C ARG A 124 -2.39 2.81 7.21
N ARG A 125 -3.60 3.37 7.14
CA ARG A 125 -4.85 2.58 7.20
C ARG A 125 -4.95 1.59 6.02
N VAL A 126 -4.62 2.03 4.80
CA VAL A 126 -4.59 1.16 3.61
C VAL A 126 -3.57 0.03 3.79
N LEU A 127 -2.36 0.34 4.23
CA LEU A 127 -1.30 -0.65 4.44
C LEU A 127 -1.68 -1.66 5.53
N HIS A 128 -2.27 -1.19 6.63
CA HIS A 128 -2.77 -2.06 7.69
C HIS A 128 -3.90 -2.97 7.18
N HIS A 129 -4.88 -2.40 6.46
CA HIS A 129 -6.01 -3.14 5.91
C HIS A 129 -5.57 -4.26 4.96
N HIS A 130 -4.62 -3.97 4.06
CA HIS A 130 -4.06 -4.96 3.13
C HIS A 130 -2.92 -5.79 3.72
N ARG A 131 -2.62 -5.62 5.02
CA ARG A 131 -1.55 -6.32 5.76
C ARG A 131 -0.18 -6.21 5.07
N VAL A 132 0.10 -5.04 4.51
CA VAL A 132 1.36 -4.72 3.86
C VAL A 132 2.45 -4.54 4.93
N PRO A 133 3.63 -5.18 4.78
CA PRO A 133 4.75 -4.95 5.67
C PRO A 133 5.21 -3.48 5.64
N THR A 134 5.08 -2.81 6.79
CA THR A 134 5.63 -1.47 7.01
C THR A 134 6.92 -1.56 7.82
N CYS A 135 7.89 -0.70 7.53
CA CYS A 135 9.18 -0.62 8.19
C CYS A 135 9.44 0.81 8.63
N VAL A 136 10.19 0.99 9.72
CA VAL A 136 10.56 2.30 10.26
C VAL A 136 11.86 2.82 9.66
N SER A 137 12.71 1.90 9.18
CA SER A 137 13.98 2.22 8.53
C SER A 137 14.24 1.33 7.31
N VAL A 138 15.19 1.78 6.49
CA VAL A 138 15.70 1.01 5.35
C VAL A 138 16.37 -0.28 5.83
N ASP A 139 17.10 -0.26 6.94
CA ASP A 139 17.73 -1.46 7.51
C ASP A 139 16.72 -2.55 7.91
N GLU A 140 15.57 -2.15 8.48
CA GLU A 140 14.50 -3.08 8.81
C GLU A 140 13.91 -3.69 7.53
N ALA A 141 13.70 -2.86 6.48
CA ALA A 141 13.23 -3.33 5.19
C ALA A 141 14.23 -4.28 4.51
N VAL A 142 15.53 -3.99 4.57
CA VAL A 142 16.60 -4.87 4.06
C VAL A 142 16.56 -6.21 4.76
N THR A 143 16.47 -6.21 6.10
CA THR A 143 16.39 -7.45 6.88
C THR A 143 15.18 -8.29 6.47
N LEU A 144 14.04 -7.64 6.20
CA LEU A 144 12.83 -8.31 5.73
C LEU A 144 13.01 -8.87 4.31
N ILE A 145 13.57 -8.09 3.39
CA ILE A 145 13.88 -8.50 2.01
C ILE A 145 14.79 -9.73 2.05
N GLU A 146 15.91 -9.66 2.76
CA GLU A 146 16.84 -10.78 2.93
C GLU A 146 16.15 -12.04 3.45
N GLY A 147 15.27 -11.89 4.44
CA GLY A 147 14.49 -13.01 4.98
C GLY A 147 13.52 -13.63 3.96
N ILE A 148 12.88 -12.82 3.11
CA ILE A 148 12.00 -13.30 2.04
C ILE A 148 12.82 -14.00 0.95
N LEU A 149 13.95 -13.41 0.55
CA LEU A 149 14.80 -13.97 -0.51
C LEU A 149 15.48 -15.26 -0.07
N LEU A 150 15.92 -15.34 1.19
CA LEU A 150 16.51 -16.55 1.76
C LEU A 150 15.52 -17.72 1.73
N LYS A 151 14.23 -17.48 2.02
CA LYS A 151 13.19 -18.52 1.98
C LYS A 151 12.98 -19.11 0.59
N ASN A 152 13.23 -18.31 -0.44
CA ASN A 152 13.10 -18.73 -1.84
C ASN A 152 14.39 -19.35 -2.39
N LYS A 153 15.53 -19.17 -1.72
CA LYS A 153 16.83 -19.70 -2.13
C LYS A 153 17.05 -21.09 -1.58
N ALA A 154 17.67 -21.97 -2.37
CA ALA A 154 18.01 -23.30 -1.89
C ALA A 154 19.06 -23.21 -0.76
N VAL A 155 18.87 -23.97 0.32
CA VAL A 155 19.79 -23.97 1.49
C VAL A 155 21.24 -24.19 1.06
N LYS A 156 21.49 -25.15 0.15
CA LYS A 156 22.82 -25.44 -0.38
C LYS A 156 23.47 -24.24 -1.07
N GLU A 157 22.67 -23.40 -1.73
CA GLU A 157 23.16 -22.18 -2.40
C GLU A 157 23.44 -21.06 -1.41
N SER A 158 22.61 -20.94 -0.37
CA SER A 158 22.83 -19.98 0.72
C SER A 158 24.12 -20.27 1.49
N LEU A 159 24.48 -21.55 1.68
CA LEU A 159 25.71 -21.95 2.36
C LEU A 159 27.00 -21.69 1.55
N LYS A 160 26.90 -21.43 0.22
CA LYS A 160 28.07 -21.20 -0.64
C LYS A 160 28.64 -19.77 -0.55
N SER A 161 27.81 -18.79 -0.18
CA SER A 161 28.22 -17.39 -0.05
C SER A 161 28.38 -17.07 1.43
N LEU A 162 29.52 -16.50 1.82
CA LEU A 162 29.80 -16.10 3.20
C LEU A 162 28.76 -15.10 3.73
N ASP A 163 28.34 -14.14 2.90
CA ASP A 163 27.32 -13.16 3.29
C ASP A 163 25.94 -13.82 3.48
N TRP A 164 25.55 -14.71 2.56
CA TRP A 164 24.29 -15.46 2.70
C TRP A 164 24.32 -16.46 3.85
N LEU A 165 25.48 -17.06 4.16
CA LEU A 165 25.68 -17.91 5.33
C LEU A 165 25.47 -17.12 6.62
N ALA A 166 26.00 -15.90 6.69
CA ALA A 166 25.78 -15.01 7.84
C ALA A 166 24.31 -14.63 8.01
N ILE A 167 23.61 -14.31 6.90
CA ILE A 167 22.17 -14.06 6.90
C ILE A 167 21.41 -15.30 7.36
N TRP A 168 21.76 -16.47 6.83
CA TRP A 168 21.14 -17.75 7.19
C TRP A 168 21.31 -18.06 8.68
N PHE A 169 22.53 -17.93 9.21
CA PHE A 169 22.82 -18.14 10.63
C PHE A 169 22.02 -17.17 11.51
N ARG A 170 21.97 -15.89 11.14
CA ARG A 170 21.18 -14.87 11.85
C ARG A 170 19.68 -15.20 11.81
N CYS A 171 19.17 -15.64 10.67
CA CYS A 171 17.78 -16.11 10.53
C CYS A 171 17.51 -17.36 11.39
N CYS A 172 18.43 -18.33 11.45
CA CYS A 172 18.32 -19.49 12.31
C CYS A 172 18.30 -19.10 13.80
N LEU A 173 19.22 -18.23 14.22
CA LEU A 173 19.31 -17.76 15.60
C LEU A 173 18.04 -17.01 16.03
N THR A 174 17.55 -16.11 15.19
CA THR A 174 16.31 -15.36 15.45
C THR A 174 15.08 -16.27 15.46
N THR A 175 14.99 -17.22 14.53
CA THR A 175 13.90 -18.21 14.49
C THR A 175 13.92 -19.11 15.71
N ALA A 176 15.08 -19.68 16.07
CA ALA A 176 15.25 -20.52 17.26
C ALA A 176 14.88 -19.75 18.55
N GLY A 177 15.41 -18.54 18.72
CA GLY A 177 15.06 -17.69 19.86
C GLY A 177 13.57 -17.31 19.91
N SER A 178 12.92 -17.13 18.75
CA SER A 178 11.47 -16.88 18.69
C SER A 178 10.65 -18.10 19.09
N LEU A 179 11.07 -19.30 18.64
CA LEU A 179 10.45 -20.57 18.99
C LEU A 179 10.60 -20.83 20.49
N PHE A 180 11.80 -20.76 21.04
CA PHE A 180 12.02 -21.03 22.47
C PHE A 180 11.37 -20.00 23.41
N SER A 181 10.98 -18.82 22.90
CA SER A 181 10.20 -17.83 23.65
C SER A 181 8.70 -17.88 23.38
N LEU A 182 8.20 -18.82 22.58
CA LEU A 182 6.79 -18.87 22.14
C LEU A 182 5.80 -18.89 23.32
N PRO A 183 5.99 -19.69 24.39
CA PRO A 183 5.08 -19.70 25.54
C PRO A 183 5.01 -18.34 26.25
N LEU A 184 6.16 -17.68 26.43
CA LEU A 184 6.26 -16.36 27.03
C LEU A 184 5.57 -15.29 26.16
N ASN A 185 5.81 -15.34 24.84
CA ASN A 185 5.18 -14.41 23.91
C ASN A 185 3.65 -14.62 23.87
N LEU A 186 3.17 -15.87 23.96
CA LEU A 186 1.75 -16.21 23.97
C LEU A 186 1.06 -15.68 25.23
N ILE A 187 1.69 -15.86 26.41
CA ILE A 187 1.19 -15.31 27.67
C ILE A 187 1.11 -13.78 27.59
N PHE A 188 2.17 -13.13 27.12
CA PHE A 188 2.17 -11.67 26.94
C PHE A 188 1.09 -11.22 25.96
N PHE A 189 0.89 -11.95 24.86
CA PHE A 189 -0.15 -11.67 23.88
C PHE A 189 -1.57 -11.77 24.49
N PHE A 190 -1.86 -12.84 25.22
CA PHE A 190 -3.16 -12.99 25.89
C PHE A 190 -3.40 -11.90 26.92
N ILE A 191 -2.39 -11.54 27.73
CA ILE A 191 -2.48 -10.44 28.69
C ILE A 191 -2.79 -9.13 27.96
N LEU A 192 -2.03 -8.81 26.91
CA LEU A 192 -2.22 -7.58 26.15
C LEU A 192 -3.62 -7.52 25.49
N HIS A 193 -4.10 -8.64 24.95
CA HIS A 193 -5.42 -8.70 24.31
C HIS A 193 -6.57 -8.63 25.33
N HIS A 194 -6.39 -9.18 26.53
CA HIS A 194 -7.42 -9.15 27.57
C HIS A 194 -7.48 -7.80 28.29
N VAL A 195 -6.33 -7.13 28.45
CA VAL A 195 -6.24 -5.88 29.22
C VAL A 195 -6.45 -4.65 28.33
N CYS A 196 -6.01 -4.68 27.07
CA CYS A 196 -6.00 -3.49 26.22
C CYS A 196 -7.10 -3.51 25.15
N SER A 197 -7.77 -2.36 24.98
CA SER A 197 -8.69 -2.14 23.86
C SER A 197 -7.95 -2.22 22.52
N GLU A 198 -8.69 -2.45 21.43
CA GLU A 198 -8.12 -2.51 20.07
C GLU A 198 -7.42 -1.19 19.68
N SER A 199 -8.04 -0.05 20.00
CA SER A 199 -7.46 1.28 19.78
C SER A 199 -6.15 1.47 20.57
N PHE A 200 -6.10 1.04 21.84
CA PHE A 200 -4.88 1.13 22.63
C PHE A 200 -3.78 0.23 22.08
N ARG A 201 -4.10 -0.99 21.65
CA ARG A 201 -3.11 -1.92 21.05
C ARG A 201 -2.47 -1.32 19.80
N MET A 202 -3.28 -0.74 18.91
CA MET A 202 -2.80 -0.06 17.71
C MET A 202 -1.88 1.13 18.06
N HIS A 203 -2.29 1.96 19.02
CA HIS A 203 -1.49 3.11 19.45
C HIS A 203 -0.21 2.70 20.18
N PHE A 204 -0.27 1.62 20.97
CA PHE A 204 0.87 1.07 21.69
C PHE A 204 1.90 0.45 20.73
N GLU A 205 1.44 -0.33 19.74
CA GLU A 205 2.30 -0.84 18.67
C GLU A 205 2.95 0.31 17.91
N TYR A 206 2.17 1.35 17.56
CA TYR A 206 2.70 2.55 16.93
C TYR A 206 3.82 3.20 17.76
N ILE A 207 3.58 3.46 19.05
CA ILE A 207 4.57 4.08 19.93
C ILE A 207 5.84 3.22 20.04
N LEU A 208 5.70 1.92 20.27
CA LEU A 208 6.85 1.04 20.41
C LEU A 208 7.66 0.97 19.12
N ARG A 209 6.98 0.86 17.98
CA ARG A 209 7.62 0.66 16.68
C ARG A 209 8.27 1.94 16.18
N TYR A 210 7.55 3.06 16.16
CA TYR A 210 8.02 4.31 15.55
C TYR A 210 8.76 5.21 16.54
N ARG A 211 8.27 5.34 17.80
CA ARG A 211 8.83 6.29 18.77
C ARG A 211 9.98 5.72 19.59
N PHE A 212 9.91 4.45 19.96
CA PHE A 212 10.92 3.81 20.81
C PHE A 212 11.44 2.47 20.25
N PRO A 213 11.96 2.44 19.01
CA PRO A 213 12.46 1.19 18.40
C PRO A 213 13.60 0.56 19.21
N LYS A 214 14.40 1.38 19.92
CA LYS A 214 15.47 0.93 20.81
C LYS A 214 14.94 0.11 22.00
N ILE A 215 13.72 0.37 22.49
CA ILE A 215 13.11 -0.41 23.58
C ILE A 215 12.77 -1.82 23.09
N ILE A 216 12.26 -1.96 21.86
CA ILE A 216 12.00 -3.28 21.26
C ILE A 216 13.30 -4.07 21.14
N LEU A 217 14.37 -3.43 20.68
CA LEU A 217 15.68 -4.05 20.56
C LEU A 217 16.22 -4.49 21.94
N LEU A 218 16.14 -3.61 22.95
CA LEU A 218 16.54 -3.92 24.31
C LEU A 218 15.74 -5.10 24.88
N ALA A 219 14.42 -5.10 24.71
CA ALA A 219 13.56 -6.19 25.15
C ALA A 219 13.93 -7.52 24.48
N ARG A 220 14.27 -7.52 23.19
CA ARG A 220 14.77 -8.71 22.49
C ARG A 220 16.11 -9.19 23.04
N VAL A 221 17.05 -8.28 23.28
CA VAL A 221 18.37 -8.60 23.85
C VAL A 221 18.24 -9.21 25.24
N VAL A 222 17.46 -8.56 26.13
CA VAL A 222 17.20 -9.07 27.49
C VAL A 222 16.54 -10.45 27.43
N LYS A 223 15.57 -10.64 26.54
CA LYS A 223 14.91 -11.94 26.34
C LYS A 223 15.88 -13.03 25.91
N TYR A 224 16.74 -12.75 24.93
CA TYR A 224 17.70 -13.75 24.44
C TYR A 224 18.82 -14.02 25.46
N ALA A 225 19.26 -13.01 26.20
CA ALA A 225 20.20 -13.18 27.31
C ALA A 225 19.58 -14.07 28.41
N ALA A 226 18.32 -13.85 28.78
CA ALA A 226 17.62 -14.68 29.76
C ALA A 226 17.51 -16.15 29.30
N LEU A 227 17.14 -16.38 28.03
CA LEU A 227 17.11 -17.74 27.47
C LEU A 227 18.48 -18.42 27.49
N LEU A 228 19.56 -17.67 27.18
CA LEU A 228 20.92 -18.18 27.23
C LEU A 228 21.35 -18.53 28.67
N MET A 229 21.00 -17.68 29.64
CA MET A 229 21.23 -17.96 31.05
C MET A 229 20.44 -19.20 31.50
N CYS A 230 19.17 -19.34 31.12
CA CYS A 230 18.40 -20.55 31.42
C CYS A 230 19.06 -21.81 30.84
N MET A 231 19.60 -21.73 29.62
CA MET A 231 20.29 -22.85 28.98
C MET A 231 21.51 -23.33 29.79
N PHE A 232 22.33 -22.40 30.32
CA PHE A 232 23.54 -22.75 31.07
C PHE A 232 23.28 -23.09 32.54
N TYR A 233 22.37 -22.39 33.21
CA TYR A 233 22.12 -22.56 34.64
C TYR A 233 21.10 -23.66 34.95
N ASN A 234 20.14 -23.93 34.05
CA ASN A 234 19.12 -24.96 34.25
C ASN A 234 18.71 -25.62 32.92
N PRO A 235 19.54 -26.55 32.39
CA PRO A 235 19.33 -27.13 31.07
C PRO A 235 18.05 -27.96 30.97
N ILE A 236 17.59 -28.58 32.07
CA ILE A 236 16.33 -29.35 32.10
C ILE A 236 15.14 -28.42 31.86
N PHE A 237 15.11 -27.28 32.55
CA PHE A 237 14.05 -26.29 32.36
C PHE A 237 14.04 -25.72 30.93
N PHE A 238 15.22 -25.45 30.37
CA PHE A 238 15.35 -24.99 28.98
C PHE A 238 14.83 -26.03 27.97
N ILE A 239 15.15 -27.31 28.16
CA ILE A 239 14.65 -28.40 27.31
C ILE A 239 13.13 -28.52 27.42
N LEU A 240 12.56 -28.44 28.62
CA LEU A 240 11.10 -28.46 28.81
C LEU A 240 10.43 -27.29 28.10
N LEU A 241 10.97 -26.08 28.22
CA LEU A 241 10.48 -24.89 27.53
C LEU A 241 10.52 -25.07 26.00
N ALA A 242 11.59 -25.70 25.48
CA ALA A 242 11.72 -26.03 24.07
C ALA A 242 10.66 -27.02 23.58
N PHE A 243 10.40 -28.10 24.33
CA PHE A 243 9.35 -29.07 23.99
C PHE A 243 7.95 -28.43 24.01
N CYS A 244 7.64 -27.63 25.03
CA CYS A 244 6.38 -26.89 25.08
C CYS A 244 6.22 -25.97 23.86
N SER A 245 7.29 -25.28 23.48
CA SER A 245 7.30 -24.39 22.31
C SER A 245 7.06 -25.14 21.00
N LEU A 246 7.71 -26.30 20.81
CA LEU A 246 7.54 -27.15 19.63
C LEU A 246 6.13 -27.72 19.56
N LEU A 247 5.56 -28.15 20.70
CA LEU A 247 4.19 -28.64 20.77
C LEU A 247 3.18 -27.56 20.39
N VAL A 248 3.33 -26.34 20.92
CA VAL A 248 2.46 -25.21 20.55
C VAL A 248 2.61 -24.89 19.07
N ALA A 249 3.83 -24.85 18.52
CA ALA A 249 4.04 -24.62 17.09
C ALA A 249 3.41 -25.72 16.22
N TYR A 250 3.56 -27.00 16.60
CA TYR A 250 2.99 -28.14 15.89
C TYR A 250 1.46 -28.07 15.82
N VAL A 251 0.80 -27.64 16.90
CA VAL A 251 -0.66 -27.47 16.94
C VAL A 251 -1.11 -26.20 16.21
N MET A 252 -0.42 -25.08 16.43
CA MET A 252 -0.85 -23.76 15.94
C MET A 252 -0.58 -23.56 14.44
N VAL A 253 0.53 -24.10 13.90
CA VAL A 253 0.88 -23.88 12.48
C VAL A 253 -0.20 -24.39 11.52
N PRO A 254 -0.74 -25.63 11.66
CA PRO A 254 -1.84 -26.11 10.82
C PRO A 254 -3.14 -25.31 11.00
N VAL A 255 -3.43 -24.85 12.22
CA VAL A 255 -4.61 -24.00 12.52
C VAL A 255 -4.48 -22.65 11.82
N LEU A 256 -3.33 -21.99 11.96
CA LEU A 256 -3.05 -20.71 11.31
C LEU A 256 -3.05 -20.82 9.79
N LYS A 257 -2.56 -21.94 9.23
CA LYS A 257 -2.60 -22.19 7.79
C LYS A 257 -4.04 -22.30 7.29
N ARG A 258 -4.89 -23.07 7.97
CA ARG A 258 -6.33 -23.16 7.65
C ARG A 258 -7.05 -21.82 7.80
N LEU A 259 -6.77 -21.06 8.85
CA LEU A 259 -7.33 -19.72 9.04
C LEU A 259 -6.86 -18.73 7.97
N GLN A 260 -5.62 -18.85 7.49
CA GLN A 260 -5.09 -18.03 6.41
C GLN A 260 -5.81 -18.32 5.08
N ASP A 261 -6.12 -19.59 4.81
CA ASP A 261 -6.87 -19.98 3.61
C ASP A 261 -8.34 -19.52 3.69
N ILE A 262 -8.95 -19.51 4.90
CA ILE A 262 -10.30 -19.00 5.15
C ILE A 262 -10.36 -17.46 5.07
N ALA A 263 -9.30 -16.76 5.51
CA ALA A 263 -9.21 -15.30 5.50
C ALA A 263 -8.98 -14.70 4.10
N LEU A 264 -8.86 -15.53 3.07
CA LEU A 264 -8.96 -15.15 1.66
C LEU A 264 -10.30 -15.62 1.09
N PRO A 265 -11.44 -15.00 1.48
CA PRO A 265 -12.64 -15.17 0.69
C PRO A 265 -12.43 -14.46 -0.65
N ALA A 266 -12.16 -15.24 -1.69
CA ALA A 266 -12.70 -14.94 -3.01
C ALA A 266 -14.18 -15.35 -2.96
N GLY A 267 -14.99 -14.56 -2.26
CA GLY A 267 -16.38 -14.91 -1.95
C GLY A 267 -17.24 -13.68 -2.07
N ASN A 268 -18.00 -13.61 -3.18
CA ASN A 268 -19.10 -12.69 -3.48
C ASN A 268 -19.09 -11.38 -2.69
N VAL A 269 -18.47 -10.35 -3.27
CA VAL A 269 -18.58 -8.98 -2.77
C VAL A 269 -20.04 -8.55 -2.88
N GLN A 270 -20.77 -8.68 -1.78
CA GLN A 270 -22.06 -8.05 -1.64
C GLN A 270 -21.78 -6.56 -1.43
N TYR A 271 -21.96 -5.76 -2.47
CA TYR A 271 -21.74 -4.32 -2.41
C TYR A 271 -22.68 -3.69 -1.36
N ALA A 272 -22.12 -2.91 -0.44
CA ALA A 272 -22.92 -2.16 0.53
C ALA A 272 -23.55 -0.93 -0.13
N TYR A 273 -22.86 -0.35 -1.11
CA TYR A 273 -23.29 0.82 -1.86
C TYR A 273 -23.10 0.59 -3.36
N HIS A 274 -24.05 1.07 -4.16
CA HIS A 274 -23.88 1.08 -5.61
C HIS A 274 -22.95 2.22 -6.05
N LEU A 275 -22.95 3.35 -5.33
CA LEU A 275 -22.13 4.51 -5.65
C LEU A 275 -21.49 5.14 -4.41
N TYR A 276 -20.16 5.23 -4.37
CA TYR A 276 -19.44 6.12 -3.44
C TYR A 276 -19.02 7.40 -4.15
N MET A 277 -19.21 8.54 -3.51
CA MET A 277 -18.91 9.85 -4.06
C MET A 277 -17.92 10.60 -3.20
N ASN A 278 -16.79 10.99 -3.78
CA ASN A 278 -15.83 11.90 -3.17
C ASN A 278 -15.76 13.18 -4.00
N THR A 279 -16.54 14.19 -3.60
CA THR A 279 -16.59 15.49 -4.26
C THR A 279 -15.88 16.52 -3.38
N THR A 280 -14.77 17.09 -3.86
CA THR A 280 -14.18 18.31 -3.28
C THR A 280 -14.60 19.57 -4.05
N ILE A 281 -15.72 19.50 -4.76
CA ILE A 281 -16.25 20.61 -5.57
C ILE A 281 -17.08 21.55 -4.68
N PRO A 282 -16.87 22.88 -4.75
CA PRO A 282 -17.57 23.87 -3.93
C PRO A 282 -18.96 24.28 -4.44
N THR A 283 -19.58 23.58 -5.40
CA THR A 283 -20.87 24.01 -5.96
C THR A 283 -21.99 23.01 -5.68
N ASN A 284 -22.94 23.45 -4.84
CA ASN A 284 -24.24 22.80 -4.58
C ASN A 284 -24.97 22.37 -5.87
N GLU A 285 -24.70 23.02 -7.00
CA GLU A 285 -25.35 22.76 -8.30
C GLU A 285 -24.97 21.41 -8.93
N CYS A 286 -23.72 20.96 -8.85
CA CYS A 286 -23.34 19.67 -9.43
C CYS A 286 -23.86 18.50 -8.60
N LEU A 287 -23.81 18.64 -7.27
CA LEU A 287 -24.42 17.68 -6.37
C LEU A 287 -25.93 17.63 -6.68
N ALA A 288 -26.61 18.78 -6.76
CA ALA A 288 -28.02 18.86 -7.12
C ALA A 288 -28.32 18.21 -8.49
N TYR A 289 -27.48 18.43 -9.51
CA TYR A 289 -27.63 17.81 -10.82
C TYR A 289 -27.51 16.28 -10.73
N LEU A 290 -26.46 15.77 -10.10
CA LEU A 290 -26.27 14.33 -9.90
C LEU A 290 -27.42 13.71 -9.10
N TYR A 291 -27.81 14.33 -7.97
CA TYR A 291 -28.93 13.91 -7.13
C TYR A 291 -30.25 13.89 -7.91
N SER A 292 -30.50 14.89 -8.76
CA SER A 292 -31.71 14.94 -9.59
C SER A 292 -31.80 13.76 -10.56
N ARG A 293 -30.66 13.28 -11.06
CA ARG A 293 -30.56 12.15 -11.99
C ARG A 293 -30.57 10.81 -11.27
N LEU A 294 -29.97 10.73 -10.09
CA LEU A 294 -29.96 9.54 -9.23
C LEU A 294 -31.33 9.27 -8.60
N LYS A 295 -32.17 10.28 -8.35
CA LYS A 295 -33.51 10.12 -7.75
C LYS A 295 -34.40 9.10 -8.48
N ASN A 296 -34.21 8.96 -9.79
CA ASN A 296 -34.98 8.05 -10.63
C ASN A 296 -34.39 6.63 -10.70
N LEU A 297 -33.17 6.43 -10.18
CA LEU A 297 -32.49 5.14 -10.10
C LEU A 297 -32.66 4.60 -8.67
N LYS A 298 -33.12 3.35 -8.50
CA LYS A 298 -33.21 2.68 -7.19
C LYS A 298 -31.82 2.26 -6.69
N VAL A 299 -30.93 3.22 -6.48
CA VAL A 299 -29.50 3.03 -6.27
C VAL A 299 -29.12 3.55 -4.88
N THR A 300 -28.41 2.74 -4.09
CA THR A 300 -27.85 3.17 -2.80
C THR A 300 -26.54 3.93 -3.02
N PHE A 301 -26.40 5.10 -2.40
CA PHE A 301 -25.18 5.90 -2.54
C PHE A 301 -24.67 6.40 -1.18
N ALA A 302 -23.38 6.72 -1.14
CA ALA A 302 -22.63 7.15 0.04
C ALA A 302 -21.79 8.39 -0.30
N LEU A 303 -21.95 9.49 0.43
CA LEU A 303 -21.04 10.64 0.30
C LEU A 303 -19.83 10.47 1.21
N ALA A 304 -18.66 10.93 0.76
CA ALA A 304 -17.45 10.88 1.58
C ALA A 304 -17.60 11.58 2.94
N ASP A 305 -18.42 12.63 3.02
CA ASP A 305 -18.64 13.41 4.25
C ASP A 305 -19.56 12.72 5.26
N ASP A 306 -20.33 11.71 4.84
CA ASP A 306 -21.19 10.92 5.75
C ASP A 306 -20.37 9.99 6.64
N PHE A 307 -19.08 9.78 6.32
CA PHE A 307 -18.21 8.83 7.00
C PHE A 307 -17.07 9.52 7.73
N LEU A 308 -16.80 9.03 8.95
CA LEU A 308 -15.54 9.33 9.64
C LEU A 308 -14.35 8.85 8.78
N PRO A 309 -13.18 9.52 8.86
CA PRO A 309 -12.01 9.17 8.05
C PRO A 309 -11.58 7.69 8.13
N GLU A 310 -11.90 7.02 9.23
CA GLU A 310 -11.62 5.60 9.49
C GLU A 310 -12.58 4.66 8.74
N GLN A 311 -13.83 5.08 8.52
CA GLN A 311 -14.88 4.30 7.84
C GLN A 311 -14.82 4.44 6.31
N ARG A 312 -14.25 5.54 5.80
CA ARG A 312 -14.16 5.85 4.36
C ARG A 312 -13.48 4.74 3.55
N LEU A 313 -12.45 4.10 4.10
CA LEU A 313 -11.73 3.02 3.42
C LEU A 313 -12.64 1.80 3.15
N GLY A 314 -13.44 1.42 4.15
CA GLY A 314 -14.41 0.34 4.02
C GLY A 314 -15.53 0.69 3.05
N ALA A 315 -16.00 1.94 3.04
CA ALA A 315 -17.01 2.42 2.10
C ALA A 315 -16.50 2.33 0.64
N ILE A 316 -15.29 2.79 0.35
CA ILE A 316 -14.68 2.69 -1.00
C ILE A 316 -14.54 1.21 -1.41
N ALA A 317 -14.03 0.37 -0.53
CA ALA A 317 -13.80 -1.05 -0.82
C ALA A 317 -15.10 -1.87 -0.99
N SER A 318 -16.23 -1.38 -0.48
CA SER A 318 -17.55 -2.05 -0.55
C SER A 318 -18.50 -1.41 -1.57
N SER A 319 -18.00 -0.50 -2.42
CA SER A 319 -18.79 0.20 -3.42
C SER A 319 -18.57 -0.38 -4.82
N LEU A 320 -19.66 -0.50 -5.59
CA LEU A 320 -19.63 -0.99 -6.97
C LEU A 320 -18.99 0.04 -7.92
N CYS A 321 -19.50 1.26 -7.89
CA CYS A 321 -18.96 2.39 -8.64
C CYS A 321 -18.43 3.46 -7.68
N VAL A 322 -17.38 4.14 -8.10
CA VAL A 322 -16.76 5.21 -7.33
C VAL A 322 -16.59 6.46 -8.19
N PHE A 323 -17.24 7.55 -7.79
CA PHE A 323 -17.18 8.84 -8.46
C PHE A 323 -16.27 9.79 -7.69
N TYR A 324 -15.17 10.19 -8.31
CA TYR A 324 -14.26 11.22 -7.82
C TYR A 324 -14.44 12.50 -8.62
N ALA A 325 -14.71 13.60 -7.93
CA ALA A 325 -14.73 14.91 -8.56
C ALA A 325 -13.73 15.78 -7.79
N VAL A 326 -12.55 15.96 -8.39
CA VAL A 326 -11.39 16.57 -7.73
C VAL A 326 -11.09 17.91 -8.39
N SER A 327 -11.11 18.98 -7.59
CA SER A 327 -10.57 20.27 -8.04
C SER A 327 -9.04 20.27 -7.98
N CYS A 328 -8.38 20.63 -9.08
CA CYS A 328 -6.92 20.66 -9.18
C CYS A 328 -6.38 21.93 -8.50
N SER A 329 -6.45 21.99 -7.18
CA SER A 329 -5.75 23.01 -6.38
C SER A 329 -4.39 22.50 -5.91
N THR A 330 -3.49 23.39 -5.49
CA THR A 330 -2.15 23.04 -4.98
C THR A 330 -2.16 22.19 -3.70
N ASN A 331 -3.33 21.95 -3.08
CA ASN A 331 -3.50 21.27 -1.79
C ASN A 331 -4.36 19.98 -1.86
N SER A 332 -4.50 19.35 -3.03
CA SER A 332 -5.34 18.15 -3.19
C SER A 332 -4.57 16.81 -3.09
N ILE A 333 -3.50 16.73 -2.29
CA ILE A 333 -2.66 15.50 -2.17
C ILE A 333 -3.51 14.34 -1.67
N TYR A 334 -4.31 14.58 -0.64
CA TYR A 334 -5.18 13.58 -0.03
C TYR A 334 -6.16 12.92 -1.02
N ASP A 335 -6.77 13.71 -1.91
CA ASP A 335 -7.76 13.21 -2.86
C ASP A 335 -7.14 12.36 -3.97
N LEU A 336 -5.97 12.75 -4.47
CA LEU A 336 -5.26 11.98 -5.49
C LEU A 336 -4.79 10.62 -4.96
N VAL A 337 -4.33 10.56 -3.70
CA VAL A 337 -3.96 9.29 -3.06
C VAL A 337 -5.18 8.40 -2.89
N LYS A 338 -6.33 8.94 -2.43
CA LYS A 338 -7.58 8.17 -2.36
C LYS A 338 -8.02 7.66 -3.74
N LEU A 339 -7.87 8.46 -4.78
CA LEU A 339 -8.18 8.07 -6.16
C LEU A 339 -7.29 6.91 -6.61
N GLY A 340 -5.98 6.96 -6.35
CA GLY A 340 -5.06 5.85 -6.61
C GLY A 340 -5.50 4.53 -5.95
N TYR A 341 -5.96 4.60 -4.70
CA TYR A 341 -6.52 3.44 -4.00
C TYR A 341 -7.78 2.90 -4.68
N ALA A 342 -8.72 3.78 -5.05
CA ALA A 342 -9.97 3.40 -5.70
C ALA A 342 -9.75 2.76 -7.09
N ILE A 343 -8.77 3.25 -7.86
CA ILE A 343 -8.37 2.62 -9.13
C ILE A 343 -7.87 1.19 -8.85
N GLY A 344 -7.09 1.00 -7.79
CA GLY A 344 -6.55 -0.30 -7.38
C GLY A 344 -7.59 -1.26 -6.81
N SER A 345 -8.68 -0.77 -6.19
CA SER A 345 -9.71 -1.63 -5.58
C SER A 345 -10.60 -2.35 -6.60
N GLY A 346 -10.54 -1.98 -7.88
CA GLY A 346 -11.30 -2.64 -8.96
C GLY A 346 -12.73 -2.12 -9.12
N ALA A 347 -13.09 -1.02 -8.45
CA ALA A 347 -14.35 -0.33 -8.70
C ALA A 347 -14.31 0.37 -10.07
N THR A 348 -15.47 0.56 -10.71
CA THR A 348 -15.56 1.46 -11.86
C THR A 348 -15.36 2.89 -11.35
N VAL A 349 -14.25 3.51 -11.74
CA VAL A 349 -13.88 4.85 -11.29
C VAL A 349 -14.17 5.86 -12.39
N VAL A 350 -14.92 6.90 -12.04
CA VAL A 350 -15.05 8.09 -12.88
C VAL A 350 -14.42 9.26 -12.15
N ALA A 351 -13.41 9.87 -12.75
CA ALA A 351 -12.67 10.98 -12.16
C ALA A 351 -12.75 12.22 -13.05
N ASN A 352 -13.29 13.32 -12.51
CA ASN A 352 -13.28 14.63 -13.14
C ASN A 352 -12.24 15.55 -12.49
N PHE A 353 -11.36 16.14 -13.30
CA PHE A 353 -10.33 17.07 -12.87
C PHE A 353 -10.65 18.49 -13.34
N SER A 354 -10.68 19.46 -12.43
CA SER A 354 -10.85 20.88 -12.76
C SER A 354 -9.50 21.60 -12.72
N THR A 355 -8.90 21.90 -13.87
CA THR A 355 -7.60 22.57 -13.97
C THR A 355 -7.75 24.08 -14.14
N ASP A 356 -7.11 24.90 -13.29
CA ASP A 356 -6.97 26.33 -13.55
C ASP A 356 -6.15 26.61 -14.82
N SER A 357 -6.40 27.74 -15.49
CA SER A 357 -5.75 28.14 -16.75
C SER A 357 -4.20 28.19 -16.67
N ILE A 358 -3.65 28.46 -15.49
CA ILE A 358 -2.20 28.47 -15.19
C ILE A 358 -1.61 27.04 -15.13
N VAL A 359 -2.38 26.07 -14.64
CA VAL A 359 -2.00 24.65 -14.59
C VAL A 359 -1.99 24.05 -15.99
N HIS A 360 -2.99 24.42 -16.80
CA HIS A 360 -3.12 23.96 -18.18
C HIS A 360 -1.98 24.47 -19.09
N SER A 361 -1.54 25.72 -18.94
CA SER A 361 -0.41 26.28 -19.70
C SER A 361 0.94 25.68 -19.29
N THR A 362 1.16 25.46 -17.99
CA THR A 362 2.40 24.88 -17.47
C THR A 362 2.52 23.39 -17.77
N SER A 363 1.41 22.63 -17.72
CA SER A 363 1.38 21.24 -18.17
C SER A 363 1.89 21.14 -19.60
N ARG A 364 1.39 22.00 -20.51
CA ARG A 364 1.83 22.08 -21.91
C ARG A 364 3.32 22.42 -22.06
N ALA A 365 3.86 23.28 -21.20
CA ALA A 365 5.28 23.61 -21.17
C ALA A 365 6.16 22.45 -20.67
N VAL A 366 5.68 21.65 -19.72
CA VAL A 366 6.33 20.41 -19.28
C VAL A 366 6.27 19.34 -20.38
N TYR A 367 5.16 19.24 -21.13
CA TYR A 367 5.03 18.34 -22.28
C TYR A 367 5.92 18.71 -23.47
N ASN A 368 6.15 20.01 -23.71
CA ASN A 368 6.91 20.49 -24.88
C ASN A 368 8.39 20.83 -24.58
N GLY A 369 8.82 20.75 -23.32
CA GLY A 369 10.11 21.27 -22.85
C GLY A 369 11.23 20.24 -22.72
N GLY A 370 11.56 19.57 -23.83
CA GLY A 370 12.79 18.78 -23.99
C GLY A 370 13.75 19.42 -24.99
N GLY A 371 14.12 20.70 -24.81
CA GLY A 371 15.16 21.33 -25.64
C GLY A 371 15.10 22.86 -25.72
N GLY A 372 16.15 23.52 -25.17
CA GLY A 372 16.53 24.94 -25.37
C GLY A 372 15.63 25.97 -24.68
N SER A 373 16.09 27.03 -24.01
CA SER A 373 17.33 27.82 -24.01
C SER A 373 17.36 28.60 -22.68
N GLY A 374 18.47 28.70 -21.92
CA GLY A 374 19.58 29.61 -22.22
C GLY A 374 19.47 30.92 -21.40
N ALA A 375 19.90 30.89 -20.15
CA ALA A 375 20.35 32.09 -19.43
C ALA A 375 21.51 31.69 -18.50
N ALA A 376 22.69 32.17 -18.81
CA ALA A 376 23.93 31.92 -18.09
C ALA A 376 23.85 32.46 -16.66
N ALA A 377 24.13 31.60 -15.68
CA ALA A 377 24.59 32.01 -14.35
C ALA A 377 25.62 31.00 -13.84
N ALA A 378 26.72 31.59 -13.35
CA ALA A 378 28.01 31.05 -12.96
C ALA A 378 28.05 29.69 -12.22
N GLU A 379 29.21 29.04 -12.41
CA GLU A 379 29.69 27.83 -11.75
C GLU A 379 29.55 27.85 -10.21
N GLY A 380 29.30 26.66 -9.65
CA GLY A 380 29.65 26.36 -8.26
C GLY A 380 28.50 26.32 -7.26
N THR A 381 27.41 25.61 -7.53
CA THR A 381 26.57 25.06 -6.45
C THR A 381 25.72 23.89 -6.97
N VAL A 382 25.80 22.74 -6.30
CA VAL A 382 24.91 21.60 -6.55
C VAL A 382 23.48 22.04 -6.21
N ALA A 383 22.71 22.42 -7.23
CA ALA A 383 21.35 22.91 -7.07
C ALA A 383 20.44 21.77 -6.60
N THR A 384 20.10 21.77 -5.31
CA THR A 384 18.95 21.03 -4.78
C THR A 384 17.67 21.69 -5.28
N GLU A 385 17.27 21.40 -6.52
CA GLU A 385 15.96 21.84 -7.03
C GLU A 385 14.86 21.09 -6.26
N THR A 386 14.16 21.82 -5.41
CA THR A 386 12.92 21.35 -4.78
C THR A 386 11.83 21.34 -5.84
N GLU A 387 11.28 20.17 -6.16
CA GLU A 387 10.23 20.01 -7.17
C GLU A 387 9.04 20.92 -6.85
N SER A 388 8.58 21.72 -7.82
CA SER A 388 7.43 22.61 -7.63
C SER A 388 6.15 21.78 -7.39
N PRO A 389 5.22 22.23 -6.52
CA PRO A 389 3.96 21.50 -6.26
C PRO A 389 3.19 21.14 -7.53
N LEU A 390 3.21 22.05 -8.51
CA LEU A 390 2.55 21.87 -9.80
C LEU A 390 3.19 20.75 -10.63
N ARG A 391 4.52 20.62 -10.64
CA ARG A 391 5.24 19.56 -11.36
C ARG A 391 4.93 18.18 -10.75
N SER A 392 4.97 18.06 -9.41
CA SER A 392 4.58 16.83 -8.73
C SER A 392 3.13 16.44 -9.02
N TYR A 393 2.23 17.43 -9.13
CA TYR A 393 0.82 17.22 -9.47
C TYR A 393 0.63 16.70 -10.91
N CYS A 394 1.23 17.36 -11.90
CA CYS A 394 1.12 16.96 -13.31
C CYS A 394 1.64 15.53 -13.52
N ARG A 395 2.77 15.21 -12.88
CA ARG A 395 3.33 13.86 -12.89
C ARG A 395 2.39 12.85 -12.23
N ALA A 396 1.74 13.17 -11.12
CA ALA A 396 0.77 12.28 -10.48
C ALA A 396 -0.41 11.92 -11.38
N ILE A 397 -0.93 12.89 -12.17
CA ILE A 397 -1.99 12.63 -13.14
C ILE A 397 -1.55 11.64 -14.22
N LEU A 398 -0.32 11.75 -14.71
CA LEU A 398 0.22 10.81 -15.70
C LEU A 398 0.30 9.38 -15.16
N TYR A 399 0.76 9.19 -13.91
CA TYR A 399 0.76 7.87 -13.28
C TYR A 399 -0.66 7.33 -13.07
N LEU A 400 -1.62 8.17 -12.67
CA LEU A 400 -3.02 7.76 -12.52
C LEU A 400 -3.64 7.33 -13.86
N LYS A 401 -3.31 8.05 -14.96
CA LYS A 401 -3.71 7.68 -16.33
C LYS A 401 -3.10 6.34 -16.77
N ASP A 402 -1.82 6.10 -16.46
CA ASP A 402 -1.17 4.80 -16.71
C ASP A 402 -1.86 3.67 -15.93
N MET A 403 -2.06 3.84 -14.61
CA MET A 403 -2.73 2.86 -13.75
C MET A 403 -4.17 2.53 -14.17
N ALA A 404 -4.85 3.49 -14.80
CA ALA A 404 -6.19 3.31 -15.33
C ALA A 404 -6.23 2.62 -16.69
N SER A 405 -5.16 2.67 -17.48
CA SER A 405 -5.15 2.09 -18.83
C SER A 405 -5.44 0.58 -18.85
N SER A 406 -5.14 -0.11 -17.75
CA SER A 406 -5.39 -1.53 -17.54
C SER A 406 -6.72 -1.83 -16.81
N ARG A 407 -7.58 -0.83 -16.60
CA ARG A 407 -8.80 -0.93 -15.75
C ARG A 407 -10.00 -0.17 -16.34
N ASP A 408 -11.20 -0.48 -15.88
CA ASP A 408 -12.42 0.26 -16.24
C ASP A 408 -12.52 1.58 -15.47
N VAL A 409 -11.68 2.55 -15.88
CA VAL A 409 -11.59 3.88 -15.28
C VAL A 409 -11.74 4.92 -16.38
N SER A 410 -12.60 5.91 -16.16
CA SER A 410 -12.85 7.00 -17.10
C SER A 410 -12.41 8.33 -16.50
N PHE A 411 -11.47 9.00 -17.17
CA PHE A 411 -10.99 10.32 -16.80
C PHE A 411 -11.62 11.41 -17.66
N PHE A 412 -12.09 12.46 -17.01
CA PHE A 412 -12.62 13.66 -17.63
C PHE A 412 -11.86 14.88 -17.12
N GLU A 413 -11.59 15.83 -18.00
CA GLU A 413 -10.86 17.06 -17.68
C GLU A 413 -11.73 18.25 -18.04
N ASN A 414 -12.10 19.05 -17.04
CA ASN A 414 -13.04 20.16 -17.14
C ASN A 414 -14.39 19.81 -17.82
N ASP A 415 -14.79 18.52 -17.80
CA ASP A 415 -16.00 18.02 -18.44
C ASP A 415 -16.80 17.15 -17.46
N LEU A 416 -17.39 17.84 -16.49
CA LEU A 416 -18.16 17.22 -15.42
C LEU A 416 -19.46 16.57 -15.93
N ASN A 417 -20.07 17.12 -16.99
CA ASN A 417 -21.30 16.58 -17.55
C ASN A 417 -21.07 15.19 -18.15
N SER A 418 -20.02 15.03 -18.96
CA SER A 418 -19.67 13.72 -19.52
C SER A 418 -19.28 12.71 -18.44
N ALA A 419 -18.63 13.17 -17.36
CA ALA A 419 -18.34 12.34 -16.20
C ALA A 419 -19.61 11.82 -15.51
N VAL A 420 -20.60 12.70 -15.30
CA VAL A 420 -21.91 12.34 -14.74
C VAL A 420 -22.66 11.37 -15.66
N ASP A 421 -22.65 11.58 -16.97
CA ASP A 421 -23.32 10.67 -17.91
C ASP A 421 -22.66 9.30 -17.96
N ARG A 422 -21.32 9.23 -17.82
CA ARG A 422 -20.60 7.95 -17.74
C ARG A 422 -21.00 7.17 -16.49
N ILE A 423 -21.04 7.80 -15.32
CA ILE A 423 -21.40 7.10 -14.08
C ILE A 423 -22.87 6.62 -14.12
N LEU A 424 -23.78 7.41 -14.68
CA LEU A 424 -25.18 7.02 -14.86
C LEU A 424 -25.32 5.81 -15.78
N LYS A 425 -24.57 5.75 -16.89
CA LYS A 425 -24.56 4.58 -17.78
C LYS A 425 -24.04 3.33 -17.07
N CYS A 426 -22.96 3.45 -16.30
CA CYS A 426 -22.42 2.33 -15.52
C CYS A 426 -23.47 1.78 -14.54
N LEU A 427 -24.14 2.66 -13.78
CA LEU A 427 -25.19 2.27 -12.83
C LEU A 427 -26.39 1.64 -13.54
N GLN A 428 -26.83 2.17 -14.68
CA GLN A 428 -27.94 1.63 -15.47
C GLN A 428 -27.65 0.22 -15.99
N CYS A 429 -26.45 -0.02 -16.55
CA CYS A 429 -26.04 -1.35 -17.01
C CYS A 429 -26.04 -2.37 -15.86
N CYS A 430 -25.59 -1.96 -14.67
CA CYS A 430 -25.56 -2.83 -13.50
C CYS A 430 -26.97 -3.15 -12.98
N CYS A 431 -27.87 -2.17 -12.93
CA CYS A 431 -29.26 -2.37 -12.51
C CYS A 431 -30.03 -3.32 -13.46
N GLN A 432 -29.75 -3.25 -14.77
CA GLN A 432 -30.36 -4.16 -15.76
C GLN A 432 -29.83 -5.60 -15.64
N CYS A 433 -28.56 -5.79 -15.27
CA CYS A 433 -28.00 -7.13 -15.00
C CYS A 433 -28.56 -7.77 -13.72
N SER A 434 -28.90 -6.98 -12.69
CA SER A 434 -29.52 -7.50 -11.46
C SER A 434 -30.96 -7.98 -11.67
N ASP A 435 -31.69 -7.44 -12.64
CA ASP A 435 -33.03 -7.95 -12.99
C ASP A 435 -32.95 -9.33 -13.67
N MET A 436 -31.88 -9.63 -14.43
CA MET A 436 -31.65 -10.97 -15.01
C MET A 436 -31.23 -12.03 -13.97
N GLN A 437 -30.70 -11.63 -12.80
CA GLN A 437 -30.30 -12.57 -11.76
C GLN A 437 -31.46 -13.01 -10.85
N TYR A 438 -32.57 -12.28 -10.85
CA TYR A 438 -33.79 -12.67 -10.13
C TYR A 438 -34.62 -13.74 -10.87
N ASP A 439 -34.47 -13.87 -12.19
CA ASP A 439 -35.24 -14.86 -12.98
C ASP A 439 -34.67 -16.28 -12.93
N CYS A 440 -33.43 -16.48 -12.49
CA CYS A 440 -32.84 -17.83 -12.35
C CYS A 440 -33.14 -18.52 -11.00
N CYS A 441 -33.81 -17.85 -10.05
CA CYS A 441 -34.16 -18.43 -8.74
C CYS A 441 -35.66 -18.72 -8.55
N SER A 442 -36.52 -18.47 -9.55
CA SER A 442 -37.97 -18.69 -9.41
C SER A 442 -38.46 -20.06 -9.92
N SER A 443 -37.58 -20.90 -10.47
CA SER A 443 -37.99 -22.16 -11.10
C SER A 443 -37.40 -23.40 -10.44
N TYR A 444 -37.63 -23.62 -9.14
CA TYR A 444 -37.59 -24.99 -8.58
C TYR A 444 -38.64 -25.18 -7.48
N THR A 445 -39.71 -25.88 -7.89
CA THR A 445 -40.52 -26.84 -7.14
C THR A 445 -41.43 -26.33 -6.02
N SER A 446 -42.66 -26.03 -6.44
CA SER A 446 -43.88 -26.50 -5.79
C SER A 446 -43.81 -28.00 -5.45
N THR A 447 -44.00 -28.38 -4.18
CA THR A 447 -44.89 -29.52 -3.84
C THR A 447 -45.23 -29.61 -2.34
N LYS A 448 -46.53 -29.75 -2.09
CA LYS A 448 -47.23 -30.42 -0.96
C LYS A 448 -47.39 -29.70 0.38
N MET A 449 -48.56 -29.06 0.50
CA MET A 449 -49.49 -29.30 1.62
C MET A 449 -49.65 -30.79 1.90
N ILE A 450 -49.76 -31.18 3.18
CA ILE A 450 -50.75 -32.14 3.71
C ILE A 450 -50.80 -31.98 5.25
N SER A 451 -52.03 -31.82 5.74
CA SER A 451 -52.63 -32.03 7.08
C SER A 451 -51.92 -31.56 8.35
#